data_AF-A0A4Y9V4X0-F1
#
_entry.id   AF-A0A4Y9V4X0-F1
#
_cell.length_a   1.000
_cell.length_b   1.000
_cell.length_c   1.000
_cell.angle_alpha   90.00
_cell.angle_beta   90.00
_cell.angle_gamma   90.00
#
_symmetry.space_group_name_H-M   'P 1'
#
loop_
_entity.id
_entity.type
_entity.pdbx_description
1 polymer ?
#
loop_
_entity_poly.entity_id
_entity_poly.type
_entity_poly.pdbx_seq_one_letter_code
_entity_poly.pdbx_strand_id
1 'polypeptide(L)'
;MAGPKEQPLPPDVLARDDAVEILRVFVLDGGLSMAFQRAFEEPDMWGLLLVDLARHAARAYARESEYTEEDALSRILEMFQAEIERPTDTGTTTPRGKGH
;
A
#
# COMPACT_ATOMS: atom_id res chain seq x y z
N MET A 1 -9.78 1.96 24.20
CA MET A 1 -10.00 2.90 23.07
C MET A 1 -10.38 2.04 21.86
N ALA A 2 -11.59 2.16 21.34
CA ALA A 2 -12.04 1.36 20.18
C ALA A 2 -11.80 2.17 18.89
N GLY A 3 -10.55 2.22 18.45
CA GLY A 3 -10.15 2.74 17.13
C GLY A 3 -9.93 1.60 16.13
N PRO A 4 -9.63 1.92 14.85
CA PRO A 4 -9.23 0.90 13.89
C PRO A 4 -7.96 0.17 14.36
N LYS A 5 -7.70 -1.03 13.83
CA LYS A 5 -6.46 -1.76 14.09
C LYS A 5 -5.34 -1.14 13.25
N GLU A 6 -4.47 -0.37 13.89
CA GLU A 6 -3.38 0.35 13.22
C GLU A 6 -2.05 -0.41 13.33
N GLN A 7 -1.19 -0.22 12.33
CA GLN A 7 0.22 -0.63 12.43
C GLN A 7 0.97 0.40 13.29
N PRO A 8 1.89 -0.04 14.18
CA PRO A 8 2.75 0.88 14.90
C PRO A 8 3.73 1.55 13.94
N LEU A 9 4.28 2.70 14.34
CA LEU A 9 5.37 3.33 13.62
C LEU A 9 6.58 2.37 13.55
N PRO A 10 7.26 2.25 12.39
CA PRO A 10 8.51 1.51 12.30
C PRO A 10 9.54 1.99 13.33
N PRO A 11 10.29 1.10 14.00
CA PRO A 11 11.21 1.49 15.07
C PRO A 11 12.28 2.51 14.66
N ASP A 12 12.73 2.44 13.41
CA ASP A 12 13.71 3.35 12.80
C ASP A 12 13.16 4.75 12.51
N VAL A 13 11.84 4.89 12.47
CA VAL A 13 11.12 6.17 12.27
C VAL A 13 10.81 6.87 13.59
N LEU A 14 10.70 6.15 14.72
CA LEU A 14 10.26 6.70 16.00
C LEU A 14 11.10 7.90 16.52
N ALA A 15 12.39 7.95 16.18
CA ALA A 15 13.32 8.99 16.63
C ALA A 15 13.62 10.05 15.56
N ARG A 16 12.88 10.04 14.44
CA ARG A 16 13.18 10.84 13.25
C ARG A 16 12.09 11.89 13.04
N ASP A 17 12.46 13.15 13.22
CA ASP A 17 11.59 14.32 12.97
C ASP A 17 11.49 14.68 11.49
N ASP A 18 12.42 14.17 10.67
CA ASP A 18 12.46 14.31 9.22
C ASP A 18 11.66 13.23 8.47
N ALA A 19 11.11 12.24 9.17
CA ALA A 19 10.34 11.16 8.56
C ALA A 19 8.92 11.62 8.19
N VAL A 20 8.45 11.19 7.02
CA VAL A 20 7.17 11.61 6.44
C VAL A 20 6.34 10.37 6.09
N GLU A 21 5.14 10.23 6.68
CA GLU A 21 4.23 9.12 6.38
C GLU A 21 3.50 9.36 5.04
N ILE A 22 3.84 8.60 4.01
CA ILE A 22 3.41 8.92 2.63
C ILE A 22 2.05 8.31 2.24
N LEU A 23 1.68 7.19 2.89
CA LEU A 23 0.52 6.37 2.55
C LEU A 23 0.00 5.65 3.81
N ARG A 24 -1.32 5.70 4.03
CA ARG A 24 -2.03 4.77 4.92
C ARG A 24 -3.17 4.11 4.17
N VAL A 25 -3.28 2.80 4.31
CA VAL A 25 -4.33 1.99 3.69
C VAL A 25 -5.04 1.16 4.75
N PHE A 26 -6.37 1.20 4.75
CA PHE A 26 -7.22 0.36 5.57
C PHE A 26 -8.14 -0.50 4.71
N VAL A 27 -8.35 -1.75 5.10
CA VAL A 27 -9.44 -2.56 4.57
C VAL A 27 -10.72 -2.19 5.32
N LEU A 28 -11.72 -1.71 4.61
CA LEU A 28 -13.01 -1.30 5.16
C LEU A 28 -14.12 -1.66 4.17
N ASP A 29 -15.18 -2.32 4.65
CA ASP A 29 -16.39 -2.66 3.86
C ASP A 29 -16.11 -3.37 2.51
N GLY A 30 -15.09 -4.22 2.47
CA GLY A 30 -14.72 -4.98 1.26
C GLY A 30 -13.90 -4.19 0.23
N GLY A 31 -13.55 -2.94 0.53
CA GLY A 31 -12.68 -2.09 -0.29
C GLY A 31 -11.47 -1.57 0.49
N LEU A 32 -10.77 -0.62 -0.14
CA LEU A 32 -9.62 0.08 0.44
C LEU A 32 -9.98 1.54 0.72
N SER A 33 -9.71 2.00 1.95
CA SER A 33 -9.71 3.41 2.31
C SER A 33 -8.27 3.90 2.42
N MET A 34 -7.93 4.95 1.66
CA MET A 34 -6.55 5.41 1.49
C MET A 34 -6.39 6.88 1.86
N ALA A 35 -5.32 7.18 2.59
CA ALA A 35 -4.84 8.55 2.82
C ALA A 35 -3.45 8.69 2.20
N PHE A 36 -3.23 9.79 1.48
CA PHE A 36 -2.04 9.98 0.65
C PHE A 36 -1.50 11.40 0.79
N GLN A 37 -0.18 11.55 0.73
CA GLN A 37 0.47 12.83 0.49
C GLN A 37 1.53 12.71 -0.59
N ARG A 38 1.77 13.79 -1.32
CA ARG A 38 2.85 13.83 -2.30
C ARG A 38 4.17 13.71 -1.56
N ALA A 39 4.87 12.60 -1.77
CA ALA A 39 6.12 12.29 -1.10
C ALA A 39 7.32 12.19 -2.02
N PHE A 40 7.09 12.00 -3.32
CA PHE A 40 8.16 11.90 -4.31
C PHE A 40 8.04 13.02 -5.34
N GLU A 41 9.19 13.51 -5.78
CA GLU A 41 9.28 14.48 -6.87
C GLU A 41 8.99 13.81 -8.22
N GLU A 42 9.60 12.64 -8.42
CA GLU A 42 9.52 11.85 -9.66
C GLU A 42 8.50 10.71 -9.56
N PRO A 43 7.73 10.44 -10.63
CA PRO A 43 6.72 9.38 -10.65
C PRO A 43 7.32 7.98 -10.53
N ASP A 44 8.53 7.74 -11.06
CA ASP A 44 9.19 6.43 -11.05
C ASP A 44 9.41 5.88 -9.63
N MET A 45 9.54 6.77 -8.64
CA MET A 45 9.66 6.39 -7.23
C MET A 45 8.39 5.70 -6.69
N TRP A 46 7.22 6.02 -7.23
CA TRP A 46 5.99 5.26 -6.93
C TRP A 46 6.05 3.85 -7.50
N GLY A 47 6.69 3.66 -8.65
CA GLY A 47 6.94 2.33 -9.21
C GLY A 47 7.78 1.46 -8.27
N LEU A 48 8.86 2.03 -7.69
CA LEU A 48 9.67 1.33 -6.69
C LEU A 48 8.86 0.97 -5.44
N LEU A 49 8.04 1.90 -4.92
CA LEU A 49 7.17 1.63 -3.78
C LEU A 49 6.22 0.46 -4.06
N LEU A 50 5.61 0.40 -5.25
CA LEU A 50 4.70 -0.68 -5.62
C LEU A 50 5.41 -2.03 -5.69
N VAL A 51 6.63 -2.07 -6.23
CA VAL A 51 7.45 -3.29 -6.26
C VAL A 51 7.77 -3.76 -4.85
N ASP A 52 8.20 -2.86 -3.97
CA ASP A 52 8.52 -3.20 -2.59
C ASP A 52 7.30 -3.70 -1.83
N LEU A 53 6.13 -3.08 -2.03
CA LEU A 53 4.87 -3.54 -1.46
C LEU A 53 4.50 -4.95 -1.93
N ALA A 54 4.58 -5.21 -3.24
CA ALA A 54 4.29 -6.53 -3.81
C ALA A 54 5.21 -7.61 -3.23
N ARG A 55 6.51 -7.31 -3.10
CA ARG A 55 7.49 -8.22 -2.49
C ARG A 55 7.23 -8.49 -1.01
N HIS A 56 6.85 -7.46 -0.25
CA HIS A 56 6.49 -7.65 1.16
C HIS A 56 5.24 -8.51 1.33
N ALA A 57 4.23 -8.29 0.50
CA ALA A 57 3.03 -9.11 0.48
C ALA A 57 3.36 -10.57 0.11
N ALA A 58 4.15 -10.80 -0.94
CA ALA A 58 4.57 -12.15 -1.35
C ALA A 58 5.31 -12.89 -0.22
N ARG A 59 6.25 -12.22 0.47
CA ARG A 59 6.94 -12.78 1.64
C ARG A 59 6.00 -13.10 2.80
N ALA A 60 4.96 -12.29 3.02
CA ALA A 60 3.97 -12.57 4.05
C ALA A 60 3.16 -13.82 3.71
N TYR A 61 2.66 -13.92 2.47
CA TYR A 61 1.96 -15.12 2.00
C TYR A 61 2.84 -16.38 2.10
N ALA A 62 4.11 -16.30 1.74
CA ALA A 62 5.02 -17.44 1.84
C ALA A 62 5.25 -17.94 3.27
N ARG A 63 5.06 -17.07 4.28
CA ARG A 63 5.17 -17.44 5.70
C ARG A 63 3.87 -17.97 6.29
N GLU A 64 2.74 -17.54 5.74
CA GLU A 64 1.41 -17.70 6.36
C GLU A 64 0.49 -18.64 5.56
N SER A 65 0.94 -19.17 4.43
CA SER A 65 0.16 -20.03 3.52
C SER A 65 1.03 -21.10 2.83
N GLU A 66 0.42 -21.87 1.93
CA GLU A 66 1.11 -22.91 1.15
C GLU A 66 1.84 -22.37 -0.09
N TYR A 67 1.70 -21.09 -0.42
CA TYR A 67 2.37 -20.49 -1.58
C TYR A 67 3.86 -20.31 -1.34
N THR A 68 4.69 -20.49 -2.37
CA THR A 68 6.06 -19.98 -2.34
C THR A 68 6.07 -18.46 -2.52
N GLU A 69 7.15 -17.78 -2.13
CA GLU A 69 7.30 -16.33 -2.40
C GLU A 69 7.19 -16.03 -3.90
N GLU A 70 7.75 -16.89 -4.74
CA GLU A 70 7.70 -16.74 -6.20
C GLU A 70 6.26 -16.90 -6.74
N ASP A 71 5.55 -17.95 -6.32
CA ASP A 71 4.15 -18.15 -6.72
C ASP A 71 3.26 -16.99 -6.26
N ALA A 72 3.42 -16.56 -5.01
CA ALA A 72 2.66 -15.45 -4.47
C ALA A 72 2.95 -14.15 -5.24
N LEU A 73 4.22 -13.87 -5.55
CA LEU A 73 4.60 -12.69 -6.31
C LEU A 73 4.06 -12.74 -7.74
N SER A 74 4.15 -13.88 -8.43
CA SER A 74 3.60 -14.05 -9.78
C SER A 74 2.11 -13.71 -9.80
N ARG A 75 1.34 -14.28 -8.87
CA ARG A 75 -0.10 -14.06 -8.77
C ARG A 75 -0.47 -12.60 -8.46
N ILE A 76 0.31 -11.94 -7.59
CA ILE A 76 0.13 -10.51 -7.31
C ILE A 76 0.34 -9.68 -8.58
N LEU A 77 1.41 -9.95 -9.33
CA LEU A 77 1.73 -9.22 -10.55
C LEU A 77 0.74 -9.48 -11.69
N GLU A 78 0.26 -10.71 -11.84
CA GLU A 78 -0.78 -11.09 -12.81
C GLU A 78 -2.07 -10.29 -12.57
N MET A 79 -2.55 -10.26 -11.33
CA MET A 79 -3.75 -9.49 -10.98
C MET A 79 -3.54 -7.98 -11.12
N PHE A 80 -2.38 -7.47 -10.72
CA PHE A 80 -2.03 -6.06 -10.88
C PHE A 80 -2.05 -5.63 -12.34
N GLN A 81 -1.42 -6.41 -13.22
CA GLN A 81 -1.39 -6.14 -14.66
C GLN A 81 -2.79 -6.25 -15.28
N ALA A 82 -3.58 -7.26 -14.88
CA ALA A 82 -4.95 -7.42 -15.35
C ALA A 82 -5.83 -6.22 -15.00
N GLU A 83 -5.69 -5.68 -13.78
CA GLU A 83 -6.43 -4.49 -13.32
C GLU A 83 -6.00 -3.22 -14.06
N ILE A 84 -4.71 -3.07 -14.40
CA ILE A 84 -4.23 -1.97 -15.24
C ILE A 84 -4.84 -2.04 -16.66
N GLU A 85 -4.84 -3.24 -17.25
CA GLU A 85 -5.34 -3.46 -18.61
C GLU A 85 -6.87 -3.37 -18.70
N ARG A 86 -7.58 -3.75 -17.63
CA ARG A 86 -9.04 -3.78 -17.54
C ARG A 86 -9.49 -3.31 -16.15
N PRO A 87 -9.54 -1.98 -15.92
CA PRO A 87 -9.93 -1.43 -14.64
C PRO A 87 -11.35 -1.86 -14.26
N THR A 88 -11.50 -2.43 -13.07
CA THR A 88 -12.79 -2.80 -12.47
C THR A 88 -13.35 -1.68 -11.60
N ASP A 89 -12.49 -0.78 -11.10
CA ASP A 89 -12.85 0.49 -10.46
C ASP A 89 -11.85 1.59 -10.89
N THR A 90 -12.33 2.63 -11.58
CA THR A 90 -11.48 3.76 -12.00
C THR A 90 -11.23 4.79 -10.89
N GLY A 91 -11.75 4.58 -9.67
CA GLY A 91 -11.47 5.30 -8.42
C GLY A 91 -11.18 6.80 -8.53
N THR A 92 -12.06 7.66 -8.02
CA THR A 92 -11.74 9.10 -7.86
C THR A 92 -10.92 9.33 -6.59
N THR A 93 -9.69 9.83 -6.71
CA THR A 93 -8.94 10.35 -5.56
C THR A 93 -9.55 11.67 -5.10
N THR A 94 -10.26 11.65 -3.97
CA THR A 94 -10.79 12.88 -3.38
C THR A 94 -9.60 13.72 -2.88
N PRO A 95 -9.41 14.97 -3.37
CA PRO A 95 -8.40 15.86 -2.81
C PRO A 95 -8.69 16.03 -1.32
N ARG A 96 -7.67 15.88 -0.47
CA ARG A 96 -7.79 16.20 0.96
C ARG A 96 -8.28 17.64 1.08
N GLY A 97 -9.58 17.80 1.38
CA GLY A 97 -10.19 19.09 1.64
C GLY A 97 -9.43 19.76 2.78
N LYS A 98 -9.08 21.04 2.61
CA LYS A 98 -8.62 21.88 3.73
C LYS A 98 -9.76 21.94 4.76
N GLY A 99 -9.69 21.07 5.77
CA GLY A 99 -10.54 21.13 6.95
C GLY A 99 -10.13 22.33 7.80
N HIS A 100 -11.15 23.07 8.24
CA HIS A 100 -11.14 24.28 9.07
C HIS A 100 -10.32 24.17 10.35
#